data_AF-V9R8T7-F1
#
_entry.id   AF-V9R8T7-F1
#
_cell.length_a   1.000
_cell.length_b   1.000
_cell.length_c   1.000
_cell.angle_alpha   90.00
_cell.angle_beta   90.00
_cell.angle_gamma   90.00
#
_symmetry.space_group_name_H-M   'P 1'
#
loop_
_entity.id
_entity.type
_entity.pdbx_description
1 polymer ?
#
loop_
_entity_poly.entity_id
_entity_poly.type
_entity_poly.pdbx_seq_one_letter_code
_entity_poly.pdbx_strand_id
1 'polypeptide(L)'
;MLSNQYYIIIHLGMSGNLVCNENCINQKNHNHIIFYLSDNKLLIFNDPRRFGIVILLNYNKYTEFFKDFAIDALSDEFNNGIISQEMDVLKKIIN
;
A
#
# COMPACT_ATOMS: atom_id res chain seq x y z
N MET A 1 -11.48 4.03 -3.13
CA MET A 1 -12.37 4.87 -2.31
C MET A 1 -13.58 4.04 -1.89
N LEU A 2 -13.96 4.11 -0.62
CA LEU A 2 -15.18 3.47 -0.08
C LEU A 2 -16.41 4.34 -0.36
N SER A 3 -17.61 3.80 -0.16
CA SER A 3 -18.89 4.52 -0.39
C SER A 3 -19.04 5.79 0.45
N ASN A 4 -18.36 5.88 1.59
CA ASN A 4 -18.35 7.05 2.48
C ASN A 4 -17.19 8.02 2.21
N GLN A 5 -16.51 7.91 1.06
CA GLN A 5 -15.37 8.76 0.68
C GLN A 5 -14.12 8.62 1.57
N TYR A 6 -14.04 7.55 2.35
CA TYR A 6 -12.78 7.16 3.00
C TYR A 6 -11.96 6.22 2.10
N TYR A 7 -10.68 6.13 2.42
CA TYR A 7 -9.68 5.36 1.71
C TYR A 7 -9.02 4.41 2.70
N ILE A 8 -8.93 3.13 2.35
CA ILE A 8 -8.10 2.18 3.08
C ILE A 8 -6.78 2.05 2.33
N ILE A 9 -5.68 2.36 3.01
CA ILE A 9 -4.33 2.12 2.53
C ILE A 9 -3.81 0.87 3.21
N ILE A 10 -3.31 -0.08 2.42
CA ILE A 10 -2.71 -1.31 2.90
C ILE A 10 -1.26 -1.34 2.40
N HIS A 11 -0.32 -1.10 3.30
CA HIS A 11 1.09 -1.34 3.05
C HIS A 11 1.42 -2.76 3.50
N LEU A 12 1.76 -3.64 2.56
CA LEU A 12 2.02 -5.06 2.87
C LEU A 12 3.26 -5.26 3.75
N GLY A 13 4.14 -4.27 3.80
CA GLY A 13 5.44 -4.44 4.40
C GLY A 13 6.23 -5.47 3.62
N MET A 14 6.83 -6.39 4.35
CA MET A 14 7.97 -7.15 3.83
C MET A 14 7.62 -8.65 3.70
N SER A 15 6.57 -9.12 4.36
CA SER A 15 6.03 -10.48 4.24
C SER A 15 4.50 -10.52 4.21
N GLY A 16 3.84 -9.36 4.23
CA GLY A 16 2.39 -9.30 4.18
C GLY A 16 1.86 -9.65 2.80
N ASN A 17 0.66 -10.23 2.76
CA ASN A 17 -0.06 -10.52 1.54
C ASN A 17 -1.58 -10.39 1.75
N LEU A 18 -2.30 -10.27 0.64
CA LEU A 18 -3.76 -10.24 0.60
C LEU A 18 -4.27 -11.49 -0.11
N VAL A 19 -5.15 -12.23 0.56
CA VAL A 19 -5.72 -13.48 0.04
C VAL A 19 -7.23 -13.37 -0.04
N CYS A 20 -7.80 -13.73 -1.19
CA CYS A 20 -9.23 -13.83 -1.41
C CYS A 20 -9.63 -15.31 -1.55
N ASN A 21 -9.64 -16.04 -0.44
CA ASN A 21 -9.97 -17.46 -0.42
C ASN A 21 -10.59 -17.87 0.92
N GLU A 22 -11.77 -18.49 0.86
CA GLU A 22 -12.54 -18.96 2.03
C GLU A 22 -11.80 -20.05 2.82
N ASN A 23 -10.92 -20.82 2.17
CA ASN A 23 -10.18 -21.92 2.80
C ASN A 23 -9.03 -21.44 3.73
N CYS A 24 -8.66 -20.16 3.67
CA CYS A 24 -7.52 -19.62 4.44
C CYS A 24 -7.87 -19.27 5.89
N ILE A 25 -9.13 -19.40 6.31
CA ILE A 25 -9.58 -19.14 7.69
C ILE A 25 -8.85 -20.04 8.70
N ASN A 26 -8.42 -21.23 8.29
CA ASN A 26 -7.79 -22.20 9.19
C ASN A 26 -6.33 -21.86 9.53
N GLN A 27 -5.66 -20.97 8.77
CA GLN A 27 -4.30 -20.50 9.04
C GLN A 27 -4.31 -19.21 9.89
N LYS A 28 -4.84 -19.29 11.12
CA LYS A 28 -5.19 -18.10 11.93
C LYS A 28 -4.00 -17.29 12.46
N ASN A 29 -2.84 -17.89 12.70
CA ASN A 29 -1.77 -17.27 13.50
C ASN A 29 -1.20 -15.97 12.91
N HIS A 30 -1.38 -15.74 11.60
CA HIS A 30 -0.85 -14.57 10.89
C HIS A 30 -1.92 -13.78 10.14
N ASN A 31 -3.20 -14.19 10.22
CA ASN A 31 -4.31 -13.44 9.64
C ASN A 31 -4.67 -12.29 10.58
N HIS A 32 -4.13 -11.11 10.31
CA HIS A 32 -4.26 -9.97 11.23
C HIS A 32 -5.52 -9.14 10.97
N ILE A 33 -5.98 -9.04 9.73
CA ILE A 33 -7.21 -8.32 9.38
C ILE A 33 -8.01 -9.16 8.38
N ILE A 34 -9.32 -9.26 8.58
CA ILE A 34 -10.24 -9.98 7.69
C ILE A 34 -11.37 -9.02 7.31
N PHE A 35 -11.55 -8.78 6.02
CA PHE A 35 -12.66 -8.04 5.47
C PHE A 35 -13.71 -9.01 4.94
N TYR A 36 -14.95 -8.88 5.43
CA TYR A 36 -16.11 -9.60 4.92
C TYR A 36 -16.74 -8.78 3.81
N LEU A 37 -16.78 -9.32 2.59
CA LEU A 37 -17.33 -8.67 1.41
C LEU A 37 -18.80 -9.04 1.22
N SER A 38 -19.52 -8.23 0.44
CA SER A 38 -20.97 -8.39 0.24
C SER A 38 -21.37 -9.63 -0.56
N ASP A 39 -20.43 -10.25 -1.26
CA ASP A 39 -20.61 -11.51 -1.99
C ASP A 39 -20.17 -12.74 -1.18
N ASN A 40 -20.12 -12.62 0.15
CA ASN A 40 -19.65 -13.62 1.12
C ASN A 40 -18.17 -14.00 1.01
N LYS A 41 -17.41 -13.39 0.09
CA LYS A 41 -15.96 -13.58 0.03
C LYS A 41 -15.26 -12.90 1.19
N LEU A 42 -14.07 -13.40 1.49
CA LEU A 42 -13.18 -12.83 2.48
C LEU A 42 -11.95 -12.28 1.79
N LEU A 43 -11.54 -11.07 2.17
CA LEU A 43 -10.21 -10.55 1.88
C LEU A 43 -9.40 -10.56 3.17
N ILE A 44 -8.33 -11.35 3.20
CA ILE A 44 -7.53 -11.60 4.40
C ILE A 44 -6.18 -10.94 4.21
N PHE A 45 -5.80 -10.07 5.15
CA PHE A 45 -4.45 -9.55 5.27
C PHE A 45 -3.64 -10.44 6.21
N ASN A 46 -2.75 -11.25 5.63
CA ASN A 46 -1.82 -12.10 6.36
C ASN A 46 -0.47 -11.38 6.46
N ASP A 47 0.10 -11.24 7.65
CA ASP A 47 1.39 -10.57 7.83
C ASP A 47 2.23 -11.21 8.96
N PRO A 48 3.00 -12.28 8.64
CA PRO A 48 3.71 -13.05 9.65
C PRO A 48 4.73 -12.26 10.47
N ARG A 49 5.30 -11.18 9.90
CA ARG A 49 6.31 -10.34 10.56
C ARG A 49 5.75 -9.07 11.18
N ARG A 50 4.47 -8.77 10.98
CA ARG A 50 3.75 -7.63 11.57
C ARG A 50 4.36 -6.27 11.23
N PHE A 51 4.90 -6.14 10.02
CA PHE A 51 5.48 -4.89 9.50
C PHE A 51 4.56 -4.16 8.53
N GLY A 52 3.47 -4.79 8.13
CA GLY A 52 2.46 -4.15 7.32
C GLY A 52 1.59 -3.19 8.12
N ILE A 53 0.93 -2.29 7.39
CA ILE A 53 0.15 -1.20 7.95
C ILE A 53 -1.19 -1.16 7.22
N VAL A 54 -2.27 -0.99 7.98
CA VAL A 54 -3.60 -0.71 7.44
C VAL A 54 -4.11 0.58 8.05
N ILE A 55 -4.39 1.58 7.20
CA ILE A 55 -4.79 2.92 7.61
C ILE A 55 -6.10 3.30 6.92
N LEU A 56 -7.04 3.90 7.65
CA LEU A 56 -8.25 4.50 7.12
C LEU A 56 -8.11 6.03 7.11
N LEU A 57 -8.20 6.65 5.94
CA LEU A 57 -8.02 8.09 5.75
C LEU A 57 -9.23 8.71 5.04
N ASN A 58 -9.53 9.97 5.33
CA ASN A 58 -10.39 10.78 4.46
C ASN A 58 -9.58 11.34 3.28
N TYR A 59 -10.24 11.99 2.33
CA TYR A 59 -9.58 12.51 1.12
C TYR A 59 -8.39 13.43 1.42
N ASN A 60 -8.55 14.42 2.30
CA ASN A 60 -7.49 15.39 2.61
C ASN A 60 -6.24 14.70 3.19
N LYS A 61 -6.42 13.74 4.11
CA LYS A 61 -5.31 12.99 4.69
C LYS A 61 -4.71 12.00 3.68
N TYR A 62 -5.52 11.44 2.79
CA TYR A 62 -5.05 10.57 1.72
C TYR A 62 -4.11 11.34 0.77
N THR A 63 -4.51 12.53 0.33
CA THR A 63 -3.66 13.37 -0.53
C THR A 63 -2.39 13.81 0.21
N GLU A 64 -2.49 14.13 1.50
CA GLU A 64 -1.34 14.48 2.32
C GLU A 64 -0.37 13.30 2.50
N PHE A 65 -0.88 12.08 2.67
CA PHE A 65 -0.08 10.88 2.89
C PHE A 65 0.88 10.59 1.72
N PHE A 66 0.42 10.82 0.48
CA PHE A 66 1.20 10.57 -0.73
C PHE A 66 1.90 11.82 -1.29
N LYS A 67 1.82 12.98 -0.61
CA LYS A 67 2.32 14.25 -1.15
C LYS A 67 3.81 14.26 -1.50
N ASP A 68 4.59 13.49 -0.74
CA ASP A 68 6.05 13.41 -0.87
C ASP A 68 6.51 12.18 -1.66
N PHE A 69 5.57 11.39 -2.21
CA PHE A 69 5.91 10.24 -3.04
C PHE A 69 6.39 10.73 -4.40
N ALA A 70 7.49 10.15 -4.87
CA ALA A 70 7.95 10.36 -6.23
C ALA A 70 6.96 9.77 -7.25
N ILE A 71 7.15 10.16 -8.51
CA ILE A 71 6.43 9.62 -9.65
C ILE A 71 6.55 8.10 -9.69
N ASP A 72 5.46 7.42 -10.06
CA ASP A 72 5.43 5.98 -10.22
C ASP A 72 6.38 5.55 -11.35
N ALA A 73 7.27 4.60 -11.07
CA ALA A 73 8.27 4.11 -12.01
C ALA A 73 7.70 3.46 -13.28
N LEU A 74 6.43 3.04 -13.26
CA LEU A 74 5.74 2.48 -14.43
C LEU A 74 4.88 3.52 -15.18
N SER A 75 4.82 4.76 -14.70
CA SER A 75 4.09 5.83 -15.37
C SER A 75 4.83 6.33 -16.61
N ASP A 76 4.07 6.81 -17.59
CA ASP A 76 4.63 7.49 -18.77
C ASP A 76 5.39 8.78 -18.41
N GLU A 77 5.08 9.35 -17.24
CA GLU A 77 5.77 10.52 -16.70
C GLU A 77 7.20 10.18 -16.24
N PHE A 78 7.46 8.93 -15.83
CA PHE A 78 8.79 8.46 -15.42
C PHE A 78 9.71 8.24 -16.63
N ASN A 79 10.33 9.34 -17.07
CA ASN A 79 11.23 9.36 -18.23
C ASN A 79 12.65 9.82 -17.88
N ASN A 80 13.56 9.72 -18.84
CA ASN A 80 14.98 10.07 -18.67
C ASN A 80 15.21 11.51 -18.18
N GLY A 81 14.30 12.45 -18.46
CA GLY A 81 14.40 13.83 -17.98
C GLY A 81 14.29 13.89 -16.45
N ILE A 82 13.29 13.22 -15.88
CA ILE A 82 13.06 13.18 -14.43
C ILE A 82 14.18 12.42 -13.71
N ILE A 83 14.59 11.27 -14.24
CA ILE A 83 15.68 10.48 -13.66
C ILE A 83 16.97 11.29 -13.55
N SER A 84 17.30 12.07 -14.58
CA SER A 84 18.51 12.90 -14.59
C SER A 84 18.46 13.99 -13.52
N GLN A 85 17.31 14.65 -13.36
CA GLN A 85 17.10 15.67 -12.34
C GLN A 85 17.28 15.12 -10.91
N GLU A 86 16.69 13.97 -10.61
CA GLU A 86 16.79 13.31 -9.30
C GLU A 86 18.23 12.84 -9.00
N MET A 87 18.94 12.30 -10.00
CA MET A 87 20.32 11.85 -9.83
C MET A 87 21.29 12.99 -9.49
N ASP A 88 21.08 14.18 -10.04
CA ASP A 88 21.92 15.34 -9.75
C ASP A 88 21.72 15.87 -8.32
N VAL A 89 20.54 15.68 -7.74
CA VAL A 89 20.28 15.95 -6.32
C VAL A 89 21.06 14.98 -5.43
N LEU A 90 21.05 13.68 -5.74
CA LEU A 90 21.73 12.66 -4.94
C LEU A 90 23.26 12.79 -4.96
N LYS A 91 23.87 13.21 -6.08
CA LYS A 91 25.31 13.46 -6.18
C LYS A 91 25.81 14.59 -5.25
N LYS A 92 24.94 15.55 -4.89
CA LYS A 92 25.26 16.60 -3.90
C LYS A 92 25.31 16.09 -2.46
N ILE A 93 24.80 14.89 -2.18
CA ILE A 93 24.77 14.32 -0.83
C ILE A 93 26.01 13.44 -0.58
N ILE A 94 26.66 12.97 -1.64
CA ILE A 94 27.79 12.03 -1.59
C ILE A 94 29.17 12.75 -1.66
N ASN A 95 29.19 14.03 -2.03
CA ASN A 95 30.39 14.90 -2.01
C ASN A 95 30.29 15.95 -0.89
#